data_AF-A0A4Z1T4Z2-F1
#
_entry.id   AF-A0A4Z1T4Z2-F1
#
_cell.length_a   1.000
_cell.length_b   1.000
_cell.length_c   1.000
_cell.angle_alpha   90.00
_cell.angle_beta   90.00
_cell.angle_gamma   90.00
#
_symmetry.space_group_name_H-M   'P 1'
#
loop_
_entity.id
_entity.type
_entity.pdbx_description
1 polymer ?
#
loop_
_entity_poly.entity_id
_entity_poly.type
_entity_poly.pdbx_seq_one_letter_code
_entity_poly.pdbx_strand_id
1 'polypeptide(L)'
;MTLSFEYEVEQTEKRLEFSVAIPPTVAPKSLEVTVTDLCITITSTPNYVLNLDLAQKVQLDDLRCRFRNRTLFVDVAKALDAEGIWNVIIYEGTQQELQRRRDEAFQRYRQYEIEKKDAETKRLAQEQRRQLDADILARQKRTAEEKARREAEIDQLRDELNAVALHEEDMGIGAGSGTGPTSSIPDIRTESTITIESSFTKRKLAVPAREGRDIYVDAQLGPIVAPSVTPNDLTKDIKEGEHKRKLSPFELLDQARRLVSRGKYSDYPAAIELARQASEQAPLSLDAIVLYASLALHEGRAEVVLEVTDAGLTIVEHKHPLQRGTEGLQYSGKIQATLHSLRYAALCQCKKVREALKHAEQAVRLLPEEMELRRDRDLLDAIVRALG
;
A
#
# COMPACT_ATOMS: atom_id res chain seq x y z
N MET A 1 21.55 25.41 25.38
CA MET A 1 21.61 24.82 26.72
C MET A 1 20.36 23.97 26.88
N THR A 2 20.50 22.71 27.26
CA THR A 2 19.36 21.80 27.47
C THR A 2 18.82 22.02 28.88
N LEU A 3 17.53 22.28 28.99
CA LEU A 3 16.79 22.43 30.24
C LEU A 3 16.15 21.09 30.63
N SER A 4 16.04 20.81 31.93
CA SER A 4 15.30 19.65 32.43
C SER A 4 13.86 20.05 32.77
N PHE A 5 12.93 19.11 32.63
CA PHE A 5 11.58 19.27 33.19
C PHE A 5 11.61 19.04 34.70
N GLU A 6 10.70 19.68 35.42
CA GLU A 6 10.41 19.38 36.83
C GLU A 6 9.44 18.21 36.89
N TYR A 7 9.63 17.30 37.84
CA TYR A 7 8.77 16.14 38.01
C TYR A 7 8.55 15.79 39.47
N GLU A 8 7.39 15.22 39.74
CA GLU A 8 7.02 14.58 40.99
C GLU A 8 6.71 13.10 40.70
N VAL A 9 6.90 12.24 41.71
CA VAL A 9 6.59 10.82 41.59
C VAL A 9 5.74 10.37 42.75
N GLU A 10 4.62 9.75 42.42
CA GLU A 10 3.78 9.03 43.36
C GLU A 10 3.92 7.53 43.09
N GLN A 11 3.93 6.74 44.16
CA GLN A 11 4.00 5.29 44.03
C GLN A 11 2.96 4.58 44.88
N THR A 12 2.46 3.49 44.32
CA THR A 12 1.64 2.48 45.01
C THR A 12 2.40 1.16 44.99
N GLU A 13 1.84 0.12 45.61
CA GLU A 13 2.44 -1.23 45.57
C GLU A 13 2.59 -1.78 44.15
N LYS A 14 1.73 -1.36 43.22
CA LYS A 14 1.66 -1.93 41.85
C LYS A 14 2.05 -0.97 40.74
N ARG A 15 2.08 0.33 41.01
CA ARG A 15 2.24 1.36 39.97
C ARG A 15 3.10 2.52 40.41
N LEU A 16 3.68 3.20 39.44
CA LEU A 16 4.32 4.50 39.58
C LEU A 16 3.56 5.50 38.69
N GLU A 17 3.27 6.67 39.23
CA GLU A 17 2.73 7.82 38.47
C GLU A 17 3.76 8.93 38.52
N PHE A 18 4.26 9.33 37.35
CA PHE A 18 5.17 10.48 37.20
C PHE A 18 4.39 11.69 36.72
N SER A 19 4.43 12.76 37.49
CA SER A 19 3.79 14.05 37.17
C SER A 19 4.86 15.03 36.71
N VAL A 20 4.94 15.30 35.41
CA VAL A 20 5.97 16.15 34.81
C VAL A 20 5.38 17.49 34.41
N ALA A 21 5.88 18.57 35.01
CA ALA A 21 5.42 19.92 34.73
C ALA A 21 5.97 20.42 33.39
N ILE A 22 5.07 20.80 32.47
CA ILE A 22 5.42 21.24 31.12
C ILE A 22 5.32 22.77 31.04
N PRO A 23 6.43 23.47 30.76
CA PRO A 23 6.45 24.93 30.64
C PRO A 23 5.44 25.44 29.60
N PRO A 24 4.87 26.64 29.79
CA PRO A 24 3.90 27.21 28.87
C PRO A 24 4.46 27.44 27.45
N THR A 25 5.79 27.57 27.34
CA THR A 25 6.55 27.73 26.09
C THR A 25 6.61 26.46 25.25
N VAL A 26 6.36 25.28 25.83
CA VAL A 26 6.39 24.00 25.12
C VAL A 26 4.99 23.67 24.61
N ALA A 27 4.90 23.37 23.31
CA ALA A 27 3.65 22.91 22.70
C ALA A 27 3.42 21.44 23.08
N PRO A 28 2.21 21.03 23.49
CA PRO A 28 1.95 19.63 23.85
C PRO A 28 2.24 18.64 22.71
N LYS A 29 2.07 19.08 21.45
CA LYS A 29 2.34 18.27 20.26
C LYS A 29 3.83 18.09 19.95
N SER A 30 4.72 18.89 20.55
CA SER A 30 6.17 18.75 20.38
C SER A 30 6.80 17.87 21.47
N LEU A 31 6.00 17.33 22.40
CA LEU A 31 6.47 16.40 23.40
C LEU A 31 6.58 15.00 22.81
N GLU A 32 7.77 14.44 22.87
CA GLU A 32 8.05 13.05 22.58
C GLU A 32 8.29 12.33 23.90
N VAL A 33 7.50 11.31 24.17
CA VAL A 33 7.57 10.51 25.40
C VAL A 33 7.93 9.09 25.01
N THR A 34 9.11 8.64 25.43
CA THR A 34 9.56 7.27 25.23
C THR A 34 9.69 6.58 26.57
N VAL A 35 8.99 5.47 26.74
CA VAL A 35 9.03 4.67 27.97
C VAL A 35 9.54 3.27 27.63
N THR A 36 10.62 2.89 28.29
CA THR A 36 11.23 1.56 28.24
C THR A 36 11.04 0.85 29.58
N ASP A 37 11.50 -0.40 29.70
CA ASP A 37 11.40 -1.16 30.94
C ASP A 37 12.20 -0.55 32.10
N LEU A 38 13.23 0.26 31.82
CA LEU A 38 14.12 0.85 32.82
C LEU A 38 14.35 2.36 32.68
N CYS A 39 13.73 3.02 31.71
CA CYS A 39 13.99 4.43 31.44
C CYS A 39 12.75 5.13 30.88
N ILE A 40 12.48 6.33 31.39
CA ILE A 40 11.47 7.25 30.83
C ILE A 40 12.22 8.47 30.28
N THR A 41 12.09 8.71 29.00
CA THR A 41 12.66 9.87 28.30
C THR A 41 11.54 10.76 27.78
N ILE A 42 11.59 12.04 28.15
CA ILE A 42 10.66 13.06 27.68
C ILE A 42 11.46 14.16 27.02
N THR A 43 11.23 14.38 25.73
CA THR A 43 11.95 15.36 24.92
C THR A 43 11.00 16.38 24.31
N SER A 44 11.44 17.65 24.28
CA SER A 44 10.84 18.69 23.45
C SER A 44 11.96 19.46 22.79
N THR A 45 12.25 19.10 21.54
CA THR A 45 13.29 19.76 20.74
C THR A 45 12.98 21.24 20.52
N PRO A 46 13.98 22.14 20.62
CA PRO A 46 15.42 21.86 20.83
C PRO A 46 15.89 21.97 22.29
N ASN A 47 15.02 22.37 23.23
CA ASN A 47 15.48 22.94 24.50
C ASN A 47 15.29 22.06 25.73
N TYR A 48 14.40 21.07 25.72
CA TYR A 48 14.07 20.31 26.92
C TYR A 48 14.28 18.80 26.77
N VAL A 49 14.94 18.20 27.76
CA VAL A 49 15.15 16.75 27.88
C VAL A 49 15.07 16.35 29.35
N LEU A 50 14.23 15.37 29.67
CA LEU A 50 14.20 14.68 30.96
C LEU A 50 14.45 13.19 30.72
N ASN A 51 15.43 12.63 31.43
CA ASN A 51 15.72 11.20 31.44
C ASN A 51 15.61 10.70 32.88
N LEU A 52 14.67 9.78 33.12
CA LEU A 52 14.47 9.12 34.40
C LEU A 52 14.89 7.66 34.28
N ASP A 53 16.03 7.32 34.87
CA ASP A 53 16.51 5.93 34.91
C ASP A 53 15.90 5.22 36.11
N LEU A 54 15.05 4.23 35.86
CA LEU A 54 14.35 3.48 36.88
C LEU A 54 15.29 2.44 37.52
N ALA A 55 15.18 2.30 38.84
CA ALA A 55 15.95 1.32 39.61
C ALA A 55 15.56 -0.13 39.25
N GLN A 56 14.27 -0.36 39.03
CA GLN A 56 13.69 -1.67 38.75
C GLN A 56 12.82 -1.64 37.49
N LYS A 57 12.50 -2.82 36.96
CA LYS A 57 11.75 -2.97 35.71
C LYS A 57 10.28 -2.60 35.87
N VAL A 58 9.73 -1.96 34.83
CA VAL A 58 8.30 -1.70 34.68
C VAL A 58 7.71 -2.50 33.52
N GLN A 59 6.40 -2.75 33.58
CA GLN A 59 5.64 -3.37 32.52
C GLN A 59 5.10 -2.31 31.56
N LEU A 60 5.23 -2.58 30.26
CA LEU A 60 4.85 -1.65 29.20
C LEU A 60 3.40 -1.85 28.71
N ASP A 61 2.78 -2.98 29.01
CA ASP A 61 1.45 -3.34 28.49
C ASP A 61 0.33 -2.41 29.02
N ASP A 62 0.49 -1.88 30.24
CA ASP A 62 -0.47 -1.00 30.92
C ASP A 62 0.01 0.47 31.01
N LEU A 63 0.95 0.87 30.15
CA LEU A 63 1.44 2.23 30.07
C LEU A 63 0.30 3.20 29.69
N ARG A 64 0.12 4.26 30.48
CA ARG A 64 -0.81 5.34 30.14
C ARG A 64 -0.10 6.69 30.26
N CYS A 65 -0.22 7.50 29.21
CA CYS A 65 0.25 8.88 29.21
C CYS A 65 -0.96 9.81 29.09
N ARG A 66 -1.12 10.74 30.03
CA ARG A 66 -2.23 11.70 30.05
C ARG A 66 -1.67 13.11 30.19
N PHE A 67 -2.11 14.04 29.35
CA PHE A 67 -1.73 15.44 29.47
C PHE A 67 -2.92 16.27 29.96
N ARG A 68 -2.81 16.88 31.14
CA ARG A 68 -3.88 17.70 31.75
C ARG A 68 -3.27 18.88 32.47
N ASN A 69 -3.86 20.07 32.31
CA ASN A 69 -3.47 21.28 33.04
C ASN A 69 -1.95 21.61 32.98
N ARG A 70 -1.31 21.41 31.82
CA ARG A 70 0.15 21.59 31.65
C ARG A 70 1.02 20.59 32.43
N THR A 71 0.45 19.50 32.91
CA THR A 71 1.18 18.38 33.51
C THR A 71 1.01 17.14 32.65
N LEU A 72 2.13 16.48 32.35
CA LEU A 72 2.15 15.16 31.73
C LEU A 72 2.22 14.11 32.85
N PHE A 73 1.20 13.26 32.91
CA PHE A 73 1.13 12.11 33.81
C PHE A 73 1.55 10.86 33.05
N VAL A 74 2.58 10.17 33.53
CA VAL A 74 3.06 8.90 32.98
C VAL A 74 2.83 7.81 34.03
N ASP A 75 1.83 6.97 33.77
CA ASP A 75 1.44 5.85 34.62
C ASP A 75 2.06 4.55 34.10
N VAL A 76 2.90 3.92 34.92
CA VAL A 76 3.54 2.63 34.61
C VAL A 76 3.24 1.59 35.68
N ALA A 77 3.04 0.34 35.26
CA ALA A 77 2.88 -0.78 36.17
C ALA A 77 4.26 -1.35 36.55
N LYS A 78 4.44 -1.72 37.81
CA LYS A 78 5.65 -2.41 38.28
C LYS A 78 5.67 -3.84 37.73
N ALA A 79 6.85 -4.39 37.49
CA ALA A 79 6.98 -5.81 37.15
C ALA A 79 6.52 -6.71 38.32
N LEU A 80 6.02 -7.91 38.03
CA LEU A 80 5.46 -8.84 39.03
C LEU A 80 6.50 -9.25 40.09
N ASP A 81 7.77 -9.34 39.69
CA ASP A 81 8.92 -9.62 40.57
C ASP A 81 9.36 -8.41 41.40
N ALA A 82 8.80 -7.23 41.11
CA ALA A 82 9.11 -5.94 41.71
C ALA A 82 7.90 -5.29 42.40
N GLU A 83 6.86 -6.06 42.75
CA GLU A 83 5.72 -5.56 43.51
C GLU A 83 6.12 -5.09 44.92
N GLY A 84 5.40 -4.09 45.44
CA GLY A 84 5.68 -3.45 46.72
C GLY A 84 6.23 -2.02 46.57
N ILE A 85 6.44 -1.35 47.70
CA ILE A 85 6.98 0.02 47.72
C ILE A 85 8.48 -0.02 47.42
N TRP A 86 8.91 0.74 46.41
CA TRP A 86 10.31 0.82 46.03
C TRP A 86 11.02 1.79 46.96
N ASN A 87 12.08 1.33 47.62
CA ASN A 87 12.93 2.19 48.45
C ASN A 87 13.68 3.22 47.60
N VAL A 88 14.03 2.86 46.37
CA VAL A 88 14.72 3.71 45.40
C VAL A 88 13.96 3.61 44.09
N ILE A 89 13.44 4.73 43.60
CA ILE A 89 12.71 4.79 42.33
C ILE A 89 13.66 5.08 41.17
N ILE A 90 14.50 6.09 41.34
CA ILE A 90 15.48 6.53 40.34
C ILE A 90 16.83 5.91 40.68
N TYR A 91 17.43 5.25 39.70
CA TYR A 91 18.76 4.67 39.82
C TYR A 91 19.82 5.76 39.78
N GLU A 92 20.62 5.84 40.84
CA GLU A 92 21.79 6.71 40.91
C GLU A 92 23.04 5.87 40.62
N GLY A 93 23.77 6.24 39.57
CA GLY A 93 24.97 5.54 39.13
C GLY A 93 25.90 6.45 38.35
N THR A 94 27.04 5.92 37.92
CA THR A 94 27.96 6.68 37.07
C THR A 94 27.34 6.96 35.69
N GLN A 95 27.75 8.03 35.03
CA GLN A 95 27.22 8.38 33.70
C GLN A 95 27.38 7.24 32.68
N GLN A 96 28.48 6.48 32.76
CA GLN A 96 28.72 5.32 31.89
C GLN A 96 27.74 4.17 32.16
N GLU A 97 27.44 3.89 33.44
CA GLU A 97 26.47 2.87 33.82
C GLU A 97 25.06 3.24 33.41
N LEU A 98 24.66 4.50 33.59
CA LEU A 98 23.37 5.03 33.13
C LEU A 98 23.25 4.88 31.61
N GLN A 99 24.27 5.29 30.86
CA GLN A 99 24.25 5.17 29.41
C GLN A 99 24.12 3.71 28.96
N ARG A 100 24.92 2.80 29.54
CA ARG A 100 24.84 1.37 29.22
C ARG A 100 23.46 0.79 29.52
N ARG A 101 22.89 1.10 30.70
CA ARG A 101 21.54 0.63 31.09
C ARG A 101 20.48 1.13 30.13
N ARG A 102 20.56 2.40 29.70
CA ARG A 102 19.67 2.97 28.68
C ARG A 102 19.81 2.23 27.36
N ASP A 103 21.02 2.07 26.85
CA ASP A 103 21.26 1.40 25.56
C ASP A 103 20.68 -0.02 25.55
N GLU A 104 20.87 -0.78 26.63
CA GLU A 104 20.28 -2.11 26.81
C GLU A 104 18.75 -2.08 26.89
N ALA A 105 18.18 -1.13 27.63
CA ALA A 105 16.72 -0.95 27.74
C ALA A 105 16.10 -0.57 26.38
N PHE A 106 16.73 0.33 25.63
CA PHE A 106 16.32 0.72 24.28
C PHE A 106 16.47 -0.42 23.26
N GLN A 107 17.47 -1.30 23.42
CA GLN A 107 17.58 -2.51 22.59
C GLN A 107 16.41 -3.47 22.86
N ARG A 108 16.10 -3.74 24.14
CA ARG A 108 14.94 -4.57 24.51
C ARG A 108 13.61 -3.97 24.05
N TYR A 109 13.46 -2.65 24.19
CA TYR A 109 12.27 -1.93 23.71
C TYR A 109 12.09 -2.06 22.20
N ARG A 110 13.17 -1.90 21.41
CA ARG A 110 13.12 -2.10 19.96
C ARG A 110 12.72 -3.52 19.58
N GLN A 111 13.21 -4.53 20.30
CA GLN A 111 12.79 -5.91 20.10
C GLN A 111 11.30 -6.11 20.42
N TYR A 112 10.84 -5.58 21.56
CA TYR A 112 9.43 -5.60 21.94
C TYR A 112 8.53 -4.94 20.89
N GLU A 113 8.92 -3.79 20.32
CA GLU A 113 8.15 -3.14 19.25
C GLU A 113 8.07 -3.98 17.98
N ILE A 114 9.15 -4.66 17.60
CA ILE A 114 9.17 -5.57 16.44
C ILE A 114 8.24 -6.75 16.69
N GLU A 115 8.35 -7.41 17.85
CA GLU A 115 7.51 -8.55 18.21
C GLU A 115 6.02 -8.18 18.28
N LYS A 116 5.71 -6.99 18.83
CA LYS A 116 4.34 -6.48 18.90
C LYS A 116 3.76 -6.23 17.50
N LYS A 117 4.52 -5.59 16.60
CA LYS A 117 4.11 -5.38 15.20
C LYS A 117 3.94 -6.71 14.47
N ASP A 118 4.84 -7.66 14.67
CA ASP A 118 4.74 -9.00 14.08
C ASP A 118 3.52 -9.76 14.60
N ALA A 119 3.19 -9.63 15.89
CA ALA A 119 1.98 -10.23 16.47
C ALA A 119 0.70 -9.58 15.91
N GLU A 120 0.65 -8.25 15.80
CA GLU A 120 -0.48 -7.53 15.21
C GLU A 120 -0.70 -7.87 13.73
N THR A 121 0.38 -7.90 12.94
CA THR A 121 0.29 -8.30 11.52
C THR A 121 -0.15 -9.75 11.35
N LYS A 122 0.33 -10.68 12.18
CA LYS A 122 -0.14 -12.08 12.18
C LYS A 122 -1.61 -12.17 12.55
N ARG A 123 -2.08 -11.41 13.55
CA ARG A 123 -3.50 -11.37 13.93
C ARG A 123 -4.38 -10.85 12.79
N LEU A 124 -3.97 -9.74 12.15
CA LEU A 124 -4.69 -9.18 11.01
C LEU A 124 -4.74 -10.18 9.84
N ALA A 125 -3.62 -10.84 9.52
CA ALA A 125 -3.57 -11.85 8.48
C ALA A 125 -4.46 -13.07 8.80
N GLN A 126 -4.54 -13.48 10.07
CA GLN A 126 -5.41 -14.55 10.51
C GLN A 126 -6.89 -14.17 10.40
N GLU A 127 -7.26 -12.93 10.75
CA GLU A 127 -8.62 -12.43 10.60
C GLU A 127 -9.02 -12.32 9.13
N GLN A 128 -8.13 -11.82 8.27
CA GLN A 128 -8.35 -11.77 6.81
C GLN A 128 -8.54 -13.17 6.23
N ARG A 129 -7.73 -14.15 6.67
CA ARG A 129 -7.89 -15.54 6.24
C ARG A 129 -9.25 -16.12 6.65
N ARG A 130 -9.69 -15.86 7.89
CA ARG A 130 -11.03 -16.28 8.37
C ARG A 130 -12.16 -15.66 7.54
N GLN A 131 -12.02 -14.39 7.15
CA GLN A 131 -13.00 -13.73 6.29
C GLN A 131 -13.04 -14.36 4.89
N LEU A 132 -11.89 -14.62 4.29
CA LEU A 132 -11.80 -15.29 2.99
C LEU A 132 -12.40 -16.70 3.02
N ASP A 133 -12.09 -17.47 4.07
CA ASP A 133 -12.64 -18.83 4.24
C ASP A 133 -14.17 -18.79 4.39
N ALA A 134 -14.70 -17.82 5.16
CA ALA A 134 -16.15 -17.60 5.29
C ALA A 134 -16.81 -17.22 3.95
N ASP A 135 -16.16 -16.36 3.15
CA ASP A 135 -16.65 -15.98 1.83
C ASP A 135 -16.65 -17.15 0.84
N ILE A 136 -15.62 -18.00 0.88
CA ILE A 136 -15.54 -19.21 0.05
C ILE A 136 -16.68 -20.16 0.40
N LEU A 137 -16.92 -20.40 1.70
CA LEU A 137 -18.03 -21.25 2.16
C LEU A 137 -19.39 -20.67 1.75
N ALA A 138 -19.58 -19.35 1.86
CA ALA A 138 -20.80 -18.69 1.43
C ALA A 138 -21.03 -18.83 -0.08
N ARG A 139 -19.98 -18.71 -0.90
CA ARG A 139 -20.06 -18.93 -2.35
C ARG A 139 -20.38 -20.37 -2.70
N GLN A 140 -19.71 -21.33 -2.07
CA GLN A 140 -19.98 -22.76 -2.27
C GLN A 140 -21.43 -23.11 -1.93
N LYS A 141 -21.96 -22.57 -0.81
CA LYS A 141 -23.35 -22.75 -0.42
C LYS A 141 -24.31 -22.20 -1.47
N ARG A 142 -24.08 -20.97 -1.96
CA ARG A 142 -24.90 -20.38 -3.03
C ARG A 142 -24.88 -21.21 -4.31
N THR A 143 -23.71 -21.69 -4.72
CA THR A 143 -23.61 -22.54 -5.91
C THR A 143 -24.32 -23.89 -5.74
N ALA A 144 -24.30 -24.46 -4.53
CA ALA A 144 -25.01 -25.71 -4.23
C ALA A 144 -26.52 -25.51 -4.20
N GLU A 145 -27.00 -24.42 -3.59
CA GLU A 145 -28.41 -24.04 -3.57
C GLU A 145 -28.94 -23.77 -4.99
N GLU A 146 -28.17 -23.06 -5.82
CA GLU A 146 -28.53 -22.82 -7.23
C GLU A 146 -28.55 -24.11 -8.04
N LYS A 147 -27.56 -24.99 -7.86
CA LYS A 147 -27.53 -26.29 -8.54
C LYS A 147 -28.73 -27.15 -8.15
N ALA A 148 -29.06 -27.24 -6.85
CA ALA A 148 -30.22 -27.98 -6.37
C ALA A 148 -31.53 -27.42 -6.95
N ARG A 149 -31.64 -26.09 -7.07
CA ARG A 149 -32.80 -25.45 -7.71
C ARG A 149 -32.92 -25.81 -9.19
N ARG A 150 -31.81 -25.80 -9.93
CA ARG A 150 -31.80 -26.20 -11.36
C ARG A 150 -32.10 -27.69 -11.54
N GLU A 151 -31.60 -28.55 -10.67
CA GLU A 151 -31.92 -29.99 -10.70
C GLU A 151 -33.42 -30.23 -10.45
N ALA A 152 -34.02 -29.56 -9.47
CA ALA A 152 -35.46 -29.63 -9.22
C ALA A 152 -36.30 -29.13 -10.42
N GLU A 153 -35.86 -28.09 -11.11
CA GLU A 153 -36.51 -27.59 -12.34
C GLU A 153 -36.40 -28.59 -13.50
N ILE A 154 -35.23 -29.23 -13.67
CA ILE A 154 -35.03 -30.28 -14.68
C ILE A 154 -35.93 -31.48 -14.40
N ASP A 155 -36.06 -31.90 -13.14
CA ASP A 155 -36.92 -33.03 -12.78
C ASP A 155 -38.40 -32.70 -12.99
N GLN A 156 -38.85 -31.48 -12.67
CA GLN A 156 -40.21 -31.03 -13.01
C GLN A 156 -40.48 -31.06 -14.52
N LEU A 157 -39.56 -30.52 -15.33
CA LEU A 157 -39.71 -30.54 -16.79
C LEU A 157 -39.71 -31.97 -17.35
N ARG A 158 -38.95 -32.89 -16.76
CA ARG A 158 -38.97 -34.31 -17.14
C ARG A 158 -40.31 -34.97 -16.83
N ASP A 159 -40.88 -34.69 -15.66
CA ASP A 159 -42.18 -35.23 -15.27
C ASP A 159 -43.30 -34.70 -16.19
N GLU A 160 -43.28 -33.41 -16.54
CA GLU A 160 -44.20 -32.82 -17.53
C GLU A 160 -44.07 -33.49 -18.91
N LEU A 161 -42.84 -33.72 -19.36
CA LEU A 161 -42.59 -34.35 -20.68
C LEU A 161 -43.07 -35.81 -20.72
N ASN A 162 -42.86 -36.56 -19.64
CA ASN A 162 -43.36 -37.92 -19.49
C ASN A 162 -44.90 -37.95 -19.43
N ALA A 163 -45.53 -36.99 -18.77
CA ALA A 163 -46.99 -36.88 -18.72
C ALA A 163 -47.60 -36.59 -20.10
N VAL A 164 -46.95 -35.75 -20.92
CA VAL A 164 -47.38 -35.48 -22.31
C VAL A 164 -47.22 -36.74 -23.17
N ALA A 165 -46.11 -37.47 -23.04
CA ALA A 165 -45.88 -38.72 -23.78
C ALA A 165 -46.93 -39.80 -23.45
N LEU A 166 -47.30 -39.94 -22.18
CA LEU A 166 -48.38 -40.85 -21.76
C LEU A 166 -49.76 -40.40 -22.29
N HIS A 167 -49.99 -39.09 -22.41
CA HIS A 167 -51.24 -38.56 -22.94
C HIS A 167 -51.35 -38.74 -24.47
N GLU A 168 -50.22 -38.80 -25.21
CA GLU A 168 -50.19 -39.15 -26.63
C GLU A 168 -50.48 -40.64 -26.86
N GLU A 169 -50.07 -41.53 -25.95
CA GLU A 169 -50.38 -42.96 -26.03
C GLU A 169 -51.86 -43.28 -25.70
N ASP A 170 -52.49 -42.53 -24.79
CA ASP A 170 -53.91 -42.71 -24.41
C ASP A 170 -54.91 -42.01 -25.36
N MET A 171 -54.45 -41.04 -26.17
CA MET A 171 -55.28 -40.33 -27.15
C MET A 171 -55.54 -41.12 -28.44
N GLY A 172 -55.06 -42.36 -28.56
CA GLY A 172 -55.55 -43.33 -29.56
C GLY A 172 -55.65 -42.77 -30.99
N ILE A 173 -54.69 -41.92 -31.40
CA ILE A 173 -54.59 -41.51 -32.81
C ILE A 173 -53.92 -42.67 -33.51
N GLY A 174 -54.77 -43.58 -33.98
CA GLY A 174 -54.39 -44.68 -34.83
C GLY A 174 -53.54 -44.22 -36.00
N ALA A 175 -52.71 -45.15 -36.45
CA ALA A 175 -51.97 -45.11 -37.70
C ALA A 175 -52.87 -44.67 -38.88
N GLY A 176 -52.93 -43.36 -39.12
CA GLY A 176 -53.39 -42.78 -40.37
C GLY A 176 -52.19 -42.70 -41.30
N SER A 177 -52.18 -43.52 -42.34
CA SER A 177 -51.27 -43.46 -43.48
C SER A 177 -51.48 -42.16 -44.27
N GLY A 178 -51.04 -41.04 -43.71
CA GLY A 178 -51.03 -39.74 -44.35
C GLY A 178 -49.69 -39.52 -45.04
N THR A 179 -49.65 -39.76 -46.34
CA THR A 179 -48.60 -39.28 -47.25
C THR A 179 -48.59 -37.74 -47.27
N GLY A 180 -47.90 -37.14 -46.30
CA GLY A 180 -47.48 -35.74 -46.31
C GLY A 180 -46.04 -35.65 -46.81
N PRO A 181 -45.67 -34.57 -47.53
CA PRO A 181 -44.42 -34.52 -48.28
C PRO A 181 -43.24 -34.58 -47.32
N THR A 182 -42.41 -35.59 -47.53
CA THR A 182 -41.08 -35.74 -46.96
C THR A 182 -40.30 -34.45 -47.19
N SER A 183 -40.23 -33.58 -46.19
CA SER A 183 -39.11 -32.67 -46.03
C SER A 183 -37.93 -33.55 -45.61
N SER A 184 -37.34 -34.22 -46.59
CA SER A 184 -36.06 -34.88 -46.46
C SER A 184 -35.09 -33.86 -45.89
N ILE A 185 -34.67 -34.06 -44.64
CA ILE A 185 -33.38 -33.55 -44.18
C ILE A 185 -32.40 -34.05 -45.24
N PRO A 186 -31.71 -33.14 -45.97
CA PRO A 186 -30.85 -33.56 -47.06
C PRO A 186 -29.80 -34.52 -46.51
N ASP A 187 -29.65 -35.65 -47.20
CA ASP A 187 -28.59 -36.61 -46.94
C ASP A 187 -27.26 -35.86 -46.81
N ILE A 188 -26.60 -36.03 -45.67
CA ILE A 188 -25.23 -35.56 -45.47
C ILE A 188 -24.41 -36.34 -46.49
N ARG A 189 -24.10 -35.71 -47.63
CA ARG A 189 -23.31 -36.31 -48.71
C ARG A 189 -21.99 -36.85 -48.13
N THR A 190 -21.88 -38.16 -48.06
CA THR A 190 -20.71 -38.90 -47.58
C THR A 190 -19.65 -39.14 -48.67
N GLU A 191 -19.86 -38.66 -49.91
CA GLU A 191 -18.95 -38.98 -51.04
C GLU A 191 -18.03 -37.84 -51.48
N SER A 192 -18.02 -36.70 -50.77
CA SER A 192 -16.95 -35.72 -50.94
C SER A 192 -16.82 -34.88 -49.68
N THR A 193 -16.35 -35.48 -48.59
CA THR A 193 -15.79 -34.72 -47.48
C THR A 193 -14.55 -34.00 -48.01
N ILE A 194 -14.73 -32.76 -48.46
CA ILE A 194 -13.62 -31.83 -48.60
C ILE A 194 -13.20 -31.53 -47.17
N THR A 195 -12.21 -32.25 -46.69
CA THR A 195 -11.45 -31.88 -45.49
C THR A 195 -10.81 -30.53 -45.81
N ILE A 196 -11.47 -29.44 -45.44
CA ILE A 196 -10.79 -28.15 -45.34
C ILE A 196 -9.92 -28.27 -44.11
N GLU A 197 -8.71 -28.78 -44.29
CA GLU A 197 -7.65 -28.57 -43.32
C GLU A 197 -7.44 -27.07 -43.22
N SER A 198 -8.09 -26.44 -42.23
CA SER A 198 -7.67 -25.13 -41.77
C SER A 198 -6.30 -25.33 -41.13
N SER A 199 -5.26 -25.34 -41.97
CA SER A 199 -3.91 -25.10 -41.52
C SER A 199 -3.93 -23.70 -40.91
N PHE A 200 -4.07 -23.65 -39.59
CA PHE A 200 -3.71 -22.47 -38.83
C PHE A 200 -2.20 -22.29 -39.02
N THR A 201 -1.81 -21.65 -40.11
CA THR A 201 -0.51 -21.00 -40.18
C THR A 201 -0.44 -20.12 -38.95
N LYS A 202 0.43 -20.48 -38.00
CA LYS A 202 0.80 -19.64 -36.86
C LYS A 202 1.26 -18.30 -37.44
N ARG A 203 0.35 -17.32 -37.51
CA ARG A 203 0.68 -15.98 -38.00
C ARG A 203 1.69 -15.38 -37.04
N LYS A 204 2.95 -15.32 -37.46
CA LYS A 204 4.04 -14.53 -36.84
C LYS A 204 3.92 -13.04 -37.20
N LEU A 205 2.70 -12.50 -37.29
CA LEU A 205 2.47 -11.09 -37.60
C LEU A 205 1.38 -10.57 -36.66
N ALA A 206 1.83 -9.80 -35.66
CA ALA A 206 0.96 -9.01 -34.80
C ALA A 206 0.31 -7.91 -35.66
N VAL A 207 -1.00 -8.00 -35.85
CA VAL A 207 -1.79 -6.89 -36.39
C VAL A 207 -2.18 -6.00 -35.20
N PRO A 208 -1.96 -4.68 -35.24
CA PRO A 208 -2.31 -3.80 -34.14
C PRO A 208 -3.83 -3.71 -34.03
N ALA A 209 -4.38 -4.18 -32.92
CA ALA A 209 -5.78 -3.94 -32.56
C ALA A 209 -5.95 -2.43 -32.29
N ARG A 210 -6.64 -1.75 -33.20
CA ARG A 210 -7.21 -0.43 -32.97
C ARG A 210 -8.27 -0.54 -31.86
N GLU A 211 -8.03 0.16 -30.76
CA GLU A 211 -9.01 0.67 -29.80
C GLU A 211 -10.14 -0.28 -29.33
N GLY A 212 -9.89 -0.97 -28.22
CA GLY A 212 -10.64 -0.70 -26.98
C GLY A 212 -12.12 -1.08 -26.90
N ARG A 213 -12.59 -2.15 -27.55
CA ARG A 213 -13.86 -2.80 -27.18
C ARG A 213 -13.83 -4.29 -27.48
N ASP A 214 -13.78 -5.10 -26.44
CA ASP A 214 -14.14 -6.52 -26.50
C ASP A 214 -15.65 -6.61 -26.77
N ILE A 215 -16.04 -7.14 -27.93
CA ILE A 215 -17.44 -7.22 -28.40
C ILE A 215 -18.07 -8.60 -28.08
N TYR A 216 -17.38 -9.48 -27.35
CA TYR A 216 -17.86 -10.85 -27.10
C TYR A 216 -18.02 -11.23 -25.62
N VAL A 217 -18.41 -10.28 -24.77
CA VAL A 217 -19.01 -10.57 -23.47
C VAL A 217 -20.23 -9.69 -23.30
N ASP A 218 -21.36 -10.11 -23.88
CA ASP A 218 -22.72 -9.89 -23.34
C ASP A 218 -23.78 -10.26 -24.39
N ALA A 219 -24.25 -11.50 -24.32
CA ALA A 219 -25.56 -11.88 -24.86
C ALA A 219 -26.10 -13.09 -24.08
N GLN A 220 -26.27 -12.93 -22.75
CA GLN A 220 -27.23 -13.68 -21.92
C GLN A 220 -26.95 -13.37 -20.45
N LEU A 221 -27.58 -12.31 -19.92
CA LEU A 221 -28.06 -12.20 -18.53
C LEU A 221 -28.82 -10.87 -18.44
N GLY A 222 -30.14 -10.97 -18.25
CA GLY A 222 -31.04 -9.82 -18.12
C GLY A 222 -30.85 -9.03 -16.82
N PRO A 223 -31.60 -7.92 -16.64
CA PRO A 223 -31.37 -6.98 -15.55
C PRO A 223 -31.93 -7.54 -14.24
N ILE A 224 -31.06 -7.80 -13.26
CA ILE A 224 -31.50 -8.04 -11.89
C ILE A 224 -31.58 -6.69 -11.18
N VAL A 225 -32.82 -6.25 -10.99
CA VAL A 225 -33.21 -5.16 -10.10
C VAL A 225 -32.90 -5.59 -8.66
N ALA A 226 -31.98 -4.89 -7.99
CA ALA A 226 -31.79 -5.02 -6.56
C ALA A 226 -32.73 -4.04 -5.82
N PRO A 227 -33.49 -4.48 -4.81
CA PRO A 227 -34.36 -3.61 -4.04
C PRO A 227 -33.56 -2.84 -2.97
N SER A 228 -33.72 -1.52 -2.94
CA SER A 228 -33.32 -0.67 -1.83
C SER A 228 -34.52 -0.40 -0.91
N VAL A 229 -34.41 -0.71 0.40
CA VAL A 229 -35.16 -0.04 1.48
C VAL A 229 -34.30 0.04 2.76
N THR A 230 -34.12 1.29 3.22
CA THR A 230 -33.48 1.90 4.42
C THR A 230 -34.44 1.91 5.65
N PRO A 231 -34.16 2.37 6.92
CA PRO A 231 -33.45 3.62 7.30
C PRO A 231 -32.74 3.76 8.69
N ASN A 232 -31.78 4.70 8.80
CA ASN A 232 -31.97 5.93 9.59
C ASN A 232 -30.89 7.00 9.36
N ASP A 233 -31.39 8.17 8.96
CA ASP A 233 -30.94 9.55 9.21
C ASP A 233 -29.53 10.02 8.84
N LEU A 234 -29.41 10.59 7.64
CA LEU A 234 -29.48 12.05 7.45
C LEU A 234 -29.52 12.38 5.97
N THR A 235 -30.74 12.61 5.48
CA THR A 235 -31.03 13.13 4.14
C THR A 235 -30.62 14.60 4.04
N LYS A 236 -29.72 14.91 3.11
CA LYS A 236 -29.87 16.03 2.18
C LYS A 236 -29.06 15.73 0.91
N ASP A 237 -29.79 15.70 -0.20
CA ASP A 237 -29.32 15.86 -1.59
C ASP A 237 -28.50 14.70 -2.22
N ILE A 238 -29.18 13.62 -2.63
CA ILE A 238 -28.61 12.53 -3.46
C ILE A 238 -29.35 12.41 -4.81
N LYS A 239 -29.66 13.54 -5.43
CA LYS A 239 -30.18 13.58 -6.81
C LYS A 239 -29.41 14.57 -7.68
N GLU A 240 -28.09 14.61 -7.51
CA GLU A 240 -27.14 15.25 -8.43
C GLU A 240 -25.75 14.61 -8.20
N GLY A 241 -25.17 13.97 -9.22
CA GLY A 241 -23.73 13.67 -9.27
C GLY A 241 -23.30 12.24 -8.89
N GLU A 242 -23.14 11.37 -9.89
CA GLU A 242 -22.06 10.37 -9.88
C GLU A 242 -20.71 11.12 -9.89
N HIS A 243 -20.34 11.74 -8.78
CA HIS A 243 -18.99 12.25 -8.60
C HIS A 243 -18.09 11.01 -8.51
N LYS A 244 -17.48 10.63 -9.64
CA LYS A 244 -16.28 9.78 -9.66
C LYS A 244 -15.34 10.38 -8.61
N ARG A 245 -15.24 9.73 -7.45
CA ARG A 245 -14.41 10.19 -6.34
C ARG A 245 -13.00 10.40 -6.91
N LYS A 246 -12.59 11.66 -7.09
CA LYS A 246 -11.23 11.97 -7.54
C LYS A 246 -10.30 11.41 -6.48
N LEU A 247 -9.52 10.41 -6.86
CA LEU A 247 -8.53 9.81 -5.98
C LEU A 247 -7.55 10.90 -5.55
N SER A 248 -7.22 10.92 -4.26
CA SER A 248 -6.18 11.81 -3.74
C SER A 248 -4.81 11.44 -4.34
N PRO A 249 -3.85 12.37 -4.39
CA PRO A 249 -2.49 12.08 -4.87
C PRO A 249 -1.85 10.90 -4.13
N PHE A 250 -2.11 10.75 -2.83
CA PHE A 250 -1.59 9.64 -2.03
C PHE A 250 -2.22 8.29 -2.41
N GLU A 251 -3.53 8.25 -2.68
CA GLU A 251 -4.21 7.04 -3.16
C GLU A 251 -3.72 6.65 -4.56
N LEU A 252 -3.48 7.62 -5.45
CA LEU A 252 -2.90 7.38 -6.77
C LEU A 252 -1.50 6.78 -6.68
N LEU A 253 -0.63 7.32 -5.80
CA LEU A 253 0.71 6.77 -5.58
C LEU A 253 0.68 5.36 -4.99
N ASP A 254 -0.20 5.10 -4.03
CA ASP A 254 -0.30 3.76 -3.44
C ASP A 254 -0.78 2.74 -4.48
N GLN A 255 -1.75 3.11 -5.32
CA GLN A 255 -2.18 2.26 -6.43
C GLN A 255 -1.05 2.03 -7.45
N ALA A 256 -0.31 3.06 -7.83
CA ALA A 256 0.85 2.93 -8.72
C ALA A 256 1.90 1.98 -8.13
N ARG A 257 2.26 2.14 -6.85
CA ARG A 257 3.20 1.26 -6.15
C ARG A 257 2.71 -0.19 -6.10
N ARG A 258 1.42 -0.42 -5.85
CA ARG A 258 0.81 -1.76 -5.86
C ARG A 258 0.89 -2.42 -7.24
N LEU A 259 0.65 -1.68 -8.32
CA LEU A 259 0.78 -2.20 -9.68
C LEU A 259 2.23 -2.60 -9.99
N VAL A 260 3.21 -1.77 -9.61
CA VAL A 260 4.64 -2.08 -9.79
C VAL A 260 5.04 -3.30 -8.96
N SER A 261 4.57 -3.39 -7.72
CA SER A 261 4.92 -4.48 -6.78
C SER A 261 4.38 -5.84 -7.22
N ARG A 262 3.34 -5.89 -8.07
CA ARG A 262 2.84 -7.13 -8.66
C ARG A 262 3.82 -7.74 -9.67
N GLY A 263 4.81 -6.98 -10.16
CA GLY A 263 5.85 -7.46 -11.06
C GLY A 263 5.35 -7.84 -12.46
N LYS A 264 4.12 -7.50 -12.82
CA LYS A 264 3.57 -7.76 -14.15
C LYS A 264 3.91 -6.60 -15.08
N TYR A 265 4.71 -6.85 -16.11
CA TYR A 265 5.05 -5.84 -17.11
C TYR A 265 3.82 -5.21 -17.79
N SER A 266 2.68 -5.91 -17.84
CA SER A 266 1.40 -5.39 -18.35
C SER A 266 0.87 -4.20 -17.56
N ASP A 267 1.25 -4.08 -16.29
CA ASP A 267 0.67 -3.10 -15.35
C ASP A 267 1.48 -1.79 -15.33
N TYR A 268 2.67 -1.77 -15.95
CA TYR A 268 3.57 -0.61 -15.98
C TYR A 268 2.95 0.63 -16.65
N PRO A 269 2.30 0.54 -17.82
CA PRO A 269 1.68 1.72 -18.44
C PRO A 269 0.62 2.37 -17.53
N ALA A 270 -0.17 1.56 -16.83
CA ALA A 270 -1.15 2.06 -15.87
C ALA A 270 -0.48 2.68 -14.63
N ALA A 271 0.60 2.07 -14.12
CA ALA A 271 1.36 2.61 -13.01
C ALA A 271 2.03 3.97 -13.34
N ILE A 272 2.57 4.10 -14.55
CA ILE A 272 3.15 5.34 -15.07
C ILE A 272 2.10 6.45 -15.12
N GLU A 273 0.92 6.14 -15.65
CA GLU A 273 -0.17 7.12 -15.75
C GLU A 273 -0.69 7.58 -14.38
N LEU A 274 -0.82 6.65 -13.42
CA LEU A 274 -1.19 7.00 -12.04
C LEU A 274 -0.11 7.84 -11.35
N ALA A 275 1.17 7.51 -11.53
CA ALA A 275 2.28 8.29 -10.97
C ALA A 275 2.36 9.69 -11.59
N ARG A 276 2.14 9.81 -12.91
CA ARG A 276 2.04 11.10 -13.62
C ARG A 276 0.93 11.95 -13.03
N GLN A 277 -0.29 11.42 -12.94
CA GLN A 277 -1.44 12.11 -12.36
C GLN A 277 -1.19 12.55 -10.92
N ALA A 278 -0.55 11.70 -10.10
CA ALA A 278 -0.19 12.06 -8.74
C ALA A 278 0.82 13.23 -8.69
N SER A 279 1.81 13.23 -9.58
CA SER A 279 2.80 14.31 -9.67
C SER A 279 2.20 15.64 -10.13
N GLU A 280 1.20 15.60 -11.02
CA GLU A 280 0.48 16.78 -11.50
C GLU A 280 -0.44 17.36 -10.42
N GLN A 281 -1.10 16.51 -9.64
CA GLN A 281 -1.99 16.95 -8.56
C GLN A 281 -1.21 17.43 -7.32
N ALA A 282 -0.01 16.90 -7.09
CA ALA A 282 0.85 17.26 -5.96
C ALA A 282 2.27 17.61 -6.46
N PRO A 283 2.45 18.77 -7.12
CA PRO A 283 3.73 19.15 -7.75
C PRO A 283 4.89 19.30 -6.78
N LEU A 284 4.63 19.46 -5.47
CA LEU A 284 5.65 19.51 -4.43
C LEU A 284 6.00 18.15 -3.82
N SER A 285 5.33 17.07 -4.26
CA SER A 285 5.55 15.71 -3.74
C SER A 285 6.75 15.05 -4.41
N LEU A 286 7.90 15.09 -3.75
CA LEU A 286 9.11 14.41 -4.25
C LEU A 286 8.90 12.90 -4.42
N ASP A 287 8.09 12.26 -3.60
CA ASP A 287 7.73 10.84 -3.74
C ASP A 287 7.01 10.54 -5.06
N ALA A 288 6.11 11.45 -5.49
CA ALA A 288 5.41 11.31 -6.76
C ALA A 288 6.36 11.48 -7.95
N ILE A 289 7.20 12.52 -7.87
CA ILE A 289 8.21 12.84 -8.88
C ILE A 289 9.20 11.68 -9.04
N VAL A 290 9.74 11.16 -7.93
CA VAL A 290 10.68 10.04 -7.93
C VAL A 290 10.04 8.78 -8.50
N LEU A 291 8.81 8.44 -8.09
CA LEU A 291 8.12 7.27 -8.63
C LEU A 291 7.87 7.42 -10.13
N TYR A 292 7.35 8.56 -10.58
CA TYR A 292 7.08 8.80 -12.00
C TYR A 292 8.36 8.74 -12.84
N ALA A 293 9.42 9.43 -12.40
CA ALA A 293 10.72 9.39 -13.05
C ALA A 293 11.31 7.97 -13.10
N SER A 294 11.20 7.18 -12.02
CA SER A 294 11.71 5.80 -12.01
C SER A 294 11.01 4.89 -13.02
N LEU A 295 9.68 5.02 -13.14
CA LEU A 295 8.90 4.22 -14.07
C LEU A 295 9.11 4.67 -15.53
N ALA A 296 9.19 5.99 -15.76
CA ALA A 296 9.51 6.55 -17.07
C ALA A 296 10.92 6.12 -17.54
N LEU A 297 11.90 6.08 -16.64
CA LEU A 297 13.25 5.59 -16.94
C LEU A 297 13.25 4.11 -17.33
N HIS A 298 12.47 3.30 -16.63
CA HIS A 298 12.31 1.88 -16.95
C HIS A 298 11.67 1.66 -18.34
N GLU A 299 10.79 2.56 -18.79
CA GLU A 299 10.22 2.52 -20.15
C GLU A 299 11.15 3.14 -21.22
N GLY A 300 12.33 3.64 -20.83
CA GLY A 300 13.29 4.26 -21.73
C GLY A 300 12.90 5.69 -22.16
N ARG A 301 11.97 6.34 -21.44
CA ARG A 301 11.54 7.72 -21.72
C ARG A 301 12.49 8.73 -21.07
N ALA A 302 13.75 8.73 -21.49
CA ALA A 302 14.81 9.55 -20.89
C ALA A 302 14.48 11.04 -20.79
N GLU A 303 13.88 11.62 -21.84
CA GLU A 303 13.52 13.05 -21.88
C GLU A 303 12.52 13.43 -20.78
N VAL A 304 11.51 12.58 -20.55
CA VAL A 304 10.52 12.77 -19.47
C VAL A 304 11.21 12.69 -18.10
N VAL A 305 12.15 11.77 -17.92
CA VAL A 305 12.92 11.66 -16.67
C VAL A 305 13.72 12.94 -16.42
N LEU A 306 14.35 13.51 -17.44
CA LEU A 306 15.09 14.77 -17.32
C LEU A 306 14.17 15.92 -16.89
N GLU A 307 13.01 16.07 -17.54
CA GLU A 307 12.02 17.10 -17.20
C GLU A 307 11.52 16.96 -15.76
N VAL A 308 11.10 15.75 -15.37
CA VAL A 308 10.54 15.47 -14.05
C VAL A 308 11.60 15.63 -12.95
N THR A 309 12.84 15.17 -13.20
CA THR A 309 13.94 15.35 -12.24
C THR A 309 14.39 16.80 -12.14
N ASP A 310 14.31 17.60 -13.22
CA ASP A 310 14.54 19.05 -13.15
C ASP A 310 13.53 19.71 -12.21
N ALA A 311 12.24 19.41 -12.35
CA ALA A 311 11.22 19.89 -11.42
C ALA A 311 11.52 19.47 -9.98
N GLY A 312 11.88 18.19 -9.75
CA GLY A 312 12.29 17.68 -8.44
C GLY A 312 13.49 18.41 -7.82
N LEU A 313 14.52 18.71 -8.62
CA LEU A 313 15.70 19.43 -8.16
C LEU A 313 15.37 20.89 -7.83
N THR A 314 14.50 21.56 -8.59
CA THR A 314 14.06 22.92 -8.20
C THR A 314 13.34 22.95 -6.86
N ILE A 315 12.63 21.88 -6.48
CA ILE A 315 11.96 21.74 -5.18
C ILE A 315 13.00 21.54 -4.08
N VAL A 316 13.98 20.65 -4.30
CA VAL A 316 15.05 20.39 -3.32
C VAL A 316 15.92 21.63 -3.07
N GLU A 317 16.14 22.45 -4.10
CA GLU A 317 16.92 23.69 -4.03
C GLU A 317 16.10 24.91 -3.56
N HIS A 318 14.84 24.72 -3.17
CA HIS A 318 13.93 25.79 -2.72
C HIS A 318 13.70 26.88 -3.78
N LYS A 319 13.83 26.51 -5.06
CA LYS A 319 13.63 27.39 -6.23
C LYS A 319 12.26 27.22 -6.87
N HIS A 320 11.44 26.26 -6.42
CA HIS A 320 10.16 25.99 -7.04
C HIS A 320 9.15 27.13 -6.75
N PRO A 321 8.41 27.65 -7.75
CA PRO A 321 7.51 28.81 -7.57
C PRO A 321 6.44 28.64 -6.49
N LEU A 322 6.00 27.40 -6.25
CA LEU A 322 4.99 27.06 -5.25
C LEU A 322 5.53 26.96 -3.80
N GLN A 323 6.86 27.03 -3.59
CA GLN A 323 7.48 26.91 -2.25
C GLN A 323 7.60 28.24 -1.48
N ARG A 324 6.95 29.32 -1.94
CA ARG A 324 7.02 30.64 -1.28
C ARG A 324 6.61 30.53 0.20
N GLY A 325 7.53 30.88 1.11
CA GLY A 325 7.30 30.87 2.56
C GLY A 325 7.60 29.54 3.26
N THR A 326 8.14 28.53 2.55
CA THR A 326 8.59 27.27 3.15
C THR A 326 10.10 27.26 3.42
N GLU A 327 10.60 28.35 4.02
CA GLU A 327 11.99 28.42 4.45
C GLU A 327 12.23 27.36 5.54
N GLY A 328 13.18 26.45 5.31
CA GLY A 328 13.61 25.46 6.30
C GLY A 328 13.17 24.01 6.07
N LEU A 329 12.46 23.68 4.99
CA LEU A 329 12.22 22.27 4.64
C LEU A 329 13.54 21.60 4.24
N GLN A 330 14.10 20.77 5.12
CA GLN A 330 15.25 19.93 4.78
C GLN A 330 14.77 18.58 4.25
N TYR A 331 15.11 18.29 2.99
CA TYR A 331 14.83 17.00 2.37
C TYR A 331 15.92 15.99 2.72
N SER A 332 15.54 14.72 2.92
CA SER A 332 16.51 13.66 3.25
C SER A 332 17.62 13.55 2.20
N GLY A 333 18.87 13.31 2.61
CA GLY A 333 19.97 13.08 1.66
C GLY A 333 19.67 11.93 0.68
N LYS A 334 18.91 10.93 1.14
CA LYS A 334 18.48 9.79 0.32
C LYS A 334 17.61 10.21 -0.87
N ILE A 335 16.56 11.01 -0.66
CA ILE A 335 15.66 11.40 -1.77
C ILE A 335 16.38 12.31 -2.78
N GLN A 336 17.27 13.19 -2.29
CA GLN A 336 18.10 14.03 -3.14
C GLN A 336 19.05 13.20 -3.98
N ALA A 337 19.70 12.19 -3.38
CA ALA A 337 20.57 11.26 -4.08
C ALA A 337 19.79 10.44 -5.12
N THR A 338 18.56 9.99 -4.81
CA THR A 338 17.69 9.29 -5.77
C THR A 338 17.35 10.16 -6.98
N LEU A 339 17.03 11.45 -6.79
CA LEU A 339 16.75 12.36 -7.90
C LEU A 339 17.96 12.56 -8.80
N HIS A 340 19.14 12.80 -8.21
CA HIS A 340 20.38 12.86 -8.98
C HIS A 340 20.70 11.54 -9.67
N SER A 341 20.33 10.41 -9.05
CA SER A 341 20.53 9.08 -9.61
C SER A 341 19.72 8.83 -10.87
N LEU A 342 18.42 9.11 -10.79
CA LEU A 342 17.50 9.02 -11.92
C LEU A 342 17.91 9.97 -13.05
N ARG A 343 18.35 11.18 -12.71
CA ARG A 343 18.81 12.17 -13.69
C ARG A 343 20.10 11.74 -14.39
N TYR A 344 21.11 11.24 -13.67
CA TYR A 344 22.33 10.76 -14.32
C TYR A 344 22.01 9.61 -15.26
N ALA A 345 21.13 8.68 -14.85
CA ALA A 345 20.79 7.52 -15.68
C ALA A 345 20.11 7.93 -16.99
N ALA A 346 19.19 8.91 -16.93
CA ALA A 346 18.57 9.50 -18.10
C ALA A 346 19.58 10.24 -19.00
N LEU A 347 20.53 10.98 -18.42
CA LEU A 347 21.60 11.66 -19.18
C LEU A 347 22.51 10.65 -19.89
N CYS A 348 22.79 9.51 -19.28
CA CYS A 348 23.50 8.40 -19.92
C CYS A 348 22.75 7.86 -21.14
N GLN A 349 21.42 7.63 -21.03
CA GLN A 349 20.58 7.23 -22.17
C GLN A 349 20.62 8.26 -23.31
N CYS A 350 20.70 9.55 -22.97
CA CYS A 350 20.84 10.66 -23.92
C CYS A 350 22.29 10.91 -24.40
N LYS A 351 23.26 10.06 -24.04
CA LYS A 351 24.69 10.21 -24.36
C LYS A 351 25.35 11.52 -23.87
N LYS A 352 24.77 12.17 -22.86
CA LYS A 352 25.30 13.40 -22.24
C LYS A 352 26.23 13.05 -21.06
N VAL A 353 27.28 12.28 -21.34
CA VAL A 353 28.11 11.63 -20.30
C VAL A 353 28.77 12.61 -19.34
N ARG A 354 29.23 13.78 -19.81
CA ARG A 354 29.85 14.82 -18.97
C ARG A 354 28.86 15.43 -17.96
N GLU A 355 27.61 15.63 -18.36
CA GLU A 355 26.56 16.11 -17.45
C GLU A 355 26.12 15.00 -16.49
N ALA A 356 26.05 13.75 -16.97
CA ALA A 356 25.75 12.59 -16.15
C ALA A 356 26.75 12.44 -14.99
N LEU A 357 28.06 12.61 -15.27
CA LEU A 357 29.12 12.53 -14.26
C LEU A 357 28.88 13.52 -13.10
N LYS A 358 28.51 14.78 -13.39
CA LYS A 358 28.23 15.78 -12.35
C LYS A 358 27.11 15.35 -11.41
N HIS A 359 26.05 14.74 -11.95
CA HIS A 359 24.94 14.25 -11.13
C HIS A 359 25.29 12.96 -10.38
N ALA A 360 26.11 12.08 -10.95
CA ALA A 360 26.64 10.90 -10.25
C ALA A 360 27.53 11.30 -9.06
N GLU A 361 28.42 12.29 -9.23
CA GLU A 361 29.25 12.86 -8.16
C GLU A 361 28.39 13.42 -7.02
N GLN A 362 27.34 14.16 -7.35
CA GLN A 362 26.43 14.72 -6.35
C GLN A 362 25.63 13.65 -5.61
N ALA A 363 25.18 12.58 -6.31
CA ALA A 363 24.53 11.44 -5.67
C ALA A 363 25.47 10.72 -4.68
N VAL A 364 26.72 10.45 -5.08
CA VAL A 364 27.75 9.84 -4.21
C VAL A 364 28.08 10.74 -3.00
N ARG A 365 28.12 12.07 -3.19
CA ARG A 365 28.35 13.01 -2.09
C ARG A 365 27.25 12.93 -1.02
N LEU A 366 26.00 12.72 -1.45
CA LEU A 366 24.85 12.64 -0.56
C LEU A 366 24.72 11.26 0.13
N LEU A 367 25.13 10.19 -0.54
CA LEU A 367 25.13 8.82 -0.01
C LEU A 367 26.50 8.15 -0.21
N PRO A 368 27.52 8.52 0.59
CA PRO A 368 28.89 8.05 0.39
C PRO A 368 29.05 6.54 0.66
N GLU A 369 28.13 5.94 1.41
CA GLU A 369 28.19 4.52 1.76
C GLU A 369 27.73 3.60 0.62
N GLU A 370 26.99 4.12 -0.37
CA GLU A 370 26.40 3.31 -1.43
C GLU A 370 27.46 2.90 -2.47
N MET A 371 27.89 1.64 -2.40
CA MET A 371 28.97 1.08 -3.24
C MET A 371 28.62 1.09 -4.73
N GLU A 372 27.36 0.87 -5.09
CA GLU A 372 26.90 0.83 -6.48
C GLU A 372 27.02 2.21 -7.14
N LEU A 373 26.58 3.28 -6.47
CA LEU A 373 26.73 4.65 -6.97
C LEU A 373 28.20 5.04 -7.18
N ARG A 374 29.09 4.62 -6.26
CA ARG A 374 30.54 4.86 -6.42
C ARG A 374 31.10 4.17 -7.66
N ARG A 375 30.74 2.90 -7.85
CA ARG A 375 31.14 2.12 -9.03
C ARG A 375 30.65 2.77 -10.32
N ASP A 376 29.40 3.21 -10.37
CA ASP A 376 28.82 3.86 -11.55
C ASP A 376 29.49 5.20 -11.85
N ARG A 377 29.79 5.99 -10.81
CA ARG A 377 30.54 7.24 -10.94
C ARG A 377 31.95 7.01 -11.49
N ASP A 378 32.68 6.02 -10.97
CA ASP A 378 34.05 5.72 -11.41
C ASP A 378 34.08 5.22 -12.86
N LEU A 379 33.08 4.42 -13.26
CA LEU A 379 32.91 4.00 -14.64
C LEU A 379 32.64 5.21 -15.55
N LEU A 380 31.75 6.12 -15.15
CA LEU A 380 31.45 7.33 -15.92
C LEU A 380 32.67 8.25 -16.04
N ASP A 381 33.45 8.43 -14.97
CA ASP A 381 34.69 9.21 -15.00
C ASP A 381 35.70 8.62 -15.98
N ALA A 382 35.90 7.29 -15.97
CA ALA A 382 36.76 6.62 -16.94
C ALA A 382 36.31 6.85 -18.40
N ILE A 383 35.01 6.80 -18.67
CA ILE A 383 34.45 7.09 -20.00
C ILE A 383 34.68 8.55 -20.38
N VAL A 384 34.44 9.50 -19.47
CA VAL A 384 34.65 10.93 -19.74
C VAL A 384 36.12 11.24 -20.05
N ARG A 385 37.05 10.62 -19.32
CA ARG A 385 38.50 10.72 -19.58
C ARG A 385 38.91 10.11 -20.91
N ALA A 386 38.27 9.03 -21.34
CA ALA A 386 38.56 8.41 -22.63
C ALA A 386 38.01 9.22 -23.84
N LEU A 387 37.03 10.09 -23.60
CA LEU A 387 36.41 10.96 -24.62
C LEU A 387 37.08 12.36 -24.73
N GLY A 388 37.96 12.70 -23.79
CA GLY A 388 38.69 13.98 -23.75
C GLY A 388 40.14 13.79 -24.15
#